data_AF-B6ITP0-F1
#
_entry.id   AF-B6ITP0-F1
#
_cell.length_a   1.000
_cell.length_b   1.000
_cell.length_c   1.000
_cell.angle_alpha   90.00
_cell.angle_beta   90.00
_cell.angle_gamma   90.00
#
_symmetry.space_group_name_H-M   'P 1'
#
loop_
_entity.id
_entity.type
_entity.pdbx_description
1 polymer ?
#
loop_
_entity_poly.entity_id
_entity_poly.type
_entity_poly.pdbx_seq_one_letter_code
_entity_poly.pdbx_strand_id
1 'polypeptide(L)' 'MNKLLDQAIAEVSRLPDDAQEAIASAMLEQAAAERAWAARFEATQDKLAALAARARQRIAEGEVLPYDPSDAPRE' A
#
# COMPACT_ATOMS: atom_id res chain seq x y z
N MET A 1 1.08 15.11 15.44
CA MET A 1 2.22 14.37 14.87
C MET A 1 2.44 13.15 15.75
N ASN A 2 2.85 12.00 15.22
CA ASN A 2 3.26 10.90 16.09
C ASN A 2 4.70 11.15 16.60
N LYS A 3 5.09 10.52 17.71
CA LYS A 3 6.40 10.77 18.35
C LYS A 3 7.58 10.52 17.41
N LEU A 4 7.45 9.56 16.50
CA LEU A 4 8.53 9.20 15.57
C LEU A 4 8.72 10.27 14.49
N LEU A 5 7.63 10.82 13.95
CA LEU A 5 7.67 11.89 12.96
C LEU A 5 8.20 13.19 13.57
N ASP A 6 7.86 13.49 14.84
CA ASP A 6 8.45 14.61 15.58
C ASP A 6 9.97 14.46 15.70
N GLN A 7 10.44 13.27 16.08
CA GLN A 7 11.87 12.97 16.17
C GLN A 7 12.57 13.10 14.82
N ALA A 8 11.98 12.57 13.75
CA ALA A 8 12.54 12.65 12.40
C ALA A 8 12.68 14.11 11.94
N ILE A 9 11.65 14.94 12.14
CA ILE A 9 11.71 16.36 11.78
C ILE A 9 12.77 17.10 12.62
N ALA A 10 12.88 16.79 13.91
CA ALA A 10 13.88 17.39 14.78
C ALA A 10 15.32 17.08 14.31
N GLU A 11 15.60 15.84 13.91
CA GLU A 11 16.92 15.48 13.37
C GLU A 11 17.18 16.11 12.00
N VAL A 12 16.20 16.09 11.09
CA VAL A 12 16.33 16.71 9.76
C VAL A 12 16.59 18.21 9.86
N SER A 13 15.91 18.91 10.79
CA SER A 13 16.08 20.37 10.97
C SER A 13 17.49 20.82 11.37
N ARG A 14 18.37 19.89 11.79
CA ARG A 14 19.76 20.17 12.14
C ARG A 14 20.72 20.02 10.96
N LEU A 15 20.25 19.52 9.82
CA LEU A 15 21.04 19.31 8.62
C LEU A 15 21.17 20.61 7.80
N PRO A 16 22.11 20.69 6.85
CA PRO A 16 22.14 21.78 5.87
C PRO A 16 20.86 21.86 5.03
N ASP A 17 20.53 23.05 4.53
CA ASP A 17 19.25 23.33 3.86
C ASP A 17 18.99 22.44 2.63
N ASP A 18 20.03 22.12 1.85
CA ASP A 18 19.93 21.23 0.69
C ASP A 18 19.54 19.80 1.09
N ALA A 19 20.12 19.29 2.18
CA ALA A 19 19.74 18.00 2.74
C ALA A 19 18.32 18.02 3.31
N GLN A 20 17.92 19.10 3.98
CA GLN A 20 16.55 19.28 4.47
C GLN A 20 15.54 19.26 3.32
N GLU A 21 15.80 20.00 2.25
CA GLU A 21 14.93 20.11 1.09
C GLU A 21 14.80 18.77 0.35
N ALA A 22 15.91 18.05 0.18
CA ALA A 22 15.90 16.72 -0.44
C ALA A 22 15.05 15.72 0.36
N ILE A 23 15.20 15.71 1.68
CA ILE A 23 14.42 14.82 2.56
C ILE A 23 12.94 15.22 2.57
N ALA A 24 12.64 16.52 2.70
CA ALA A 24 11.28 17.03 2.68
C ALA A 24 10.55 16.68 1.37
N SER A 25 11.25 16.82 0.23
CA SER A 25 10.72 16.45 -1.08
C SER A 25 10.35 14.97 -1.16
N ALA A 26 11.23 14.08 -0.70
CA ALA A 26 10.97 12.64 -0.66
C ALA A 26 9.78 12.29 0.26
N MET A 27 9.66 12.94 1.43
CA MET A 27 8.53 12.74 2.34
C MET A 27 7.20 13.18 1.72
N LEU A 28 7.20 14.29 0.99
CA LEU A 28 6.00 14.79 0.30
C LEU A 28 5.56 13.85 -0.82
N GLU A 29 6.51 13.32 -1.60
CA GLU A 29 6.23 12.33 -2.65
C GLU A 29 5.60 11.06 -2.06
N GLN A 30 6.18 10.50 -1.01
CA GLN A 30 5.63 9.33 -0.31
C GLN A 30 4.23 9.59 0.24
N ALA A 31 4.02 10.75 0.87
CA ALA A 31 2.70 11.13 1.36
C ALA A 31 1.66 11.31 0.24
N ALA A 32 2.07 11.78 -0.94
CA ALA A 32 1.20 11.88 -2.10
C ALA A 32 0.85 10.50 -2.67
N ALA A 33 1.83 9.60 -2.77
CA ALA A 33 1.64 8.22 -3.20
C ALA A 33 0.67 7.47 -2.27
N GLU A 34 0.84 7.59 -0.96
CA GLU A 34 -0.03 6.96 0.03
C GLU A 34 -1.49 7.45 -0.09
N ARG A 35 -1.69 8.77 -0.21
CA ARG A 35 -3.04 9.33 -0.41
C ARG A 35 -3.66 8.84 -1.72
N ALA A 36 -2.89 8.79 -2.80
CA ALA A 36 -3.38 8.32 -4.09
C ALA A 36 -3.73 6.83 -4.05
N TRP A 37 -2.92 6.00 -3.39
CA TRP A 37 -3.21 4.58 -3.20
C TRP A 37 -4.48 4.39 -2.37
N ALA A 38 -4.60 5.06 -1.21
CA ALA A 38 -5.78 4.97 -0.37
C ALA A 38 -7.05 5.37 -1.11
N ALA A 39 -7.03 6.49 -1.84
CA ALA A 39 -8.17 6.94 -2.63
C ALA A 39 -8.58 5.92 -3.72
N ARG A 40 -7.60 5.33 -4.41
CA ARG A 40 -7.85 4.30 -5.42
C ARG A 40 -8.40 3.02 -4.79
N PHE A 41 -7.85 2.60 -3.65
CA PHE A 41 -8.29 1.43 -2.93
C PHE A 41 -9.75 1.58 -2.45
N GLU A 42 -10.07 2.70 -1.80
CA GLU A 42 -11.44 3.01 -1.39
C GLU A 42 -12.43 3.02 -2.57
N ALA A 43 -12.01 3.57 -3.72
CA ALA A 43 -12.83 3.56 -4.94
C ALA A 43 -13.01 2.17 -5.59
N THR A 44 -12.35 1.12 -5.09
CA THR A 44 -12.38 -0.23 -5.68
C THR A 44 -13.10 -1.28 -4.84
N GLN A 45 -13.64 -0.91 -3.67
CA GLN A 45 -14.26 -1.86 -2.74
C GLN A 45 -15.37 -2.71 -3.38
N ASP A 46 -16.27 -2.11 -4.16
CA ASP A 46 -17.35 -2.84 -4.84
C ASP A 46 -16.81 -3.86 -5.87
N LYS A 47 -15.77 -3.48 -6.62
CA LYS A 47 -15.13 -4.37 -7.60
C LYS A 47 -14.43 -5.53 -6.90
N LEU A 48 -13.74 -5.27 -5.80
CA LEU A 48 -13.11 -6.31 -4.99
C LEU A 48 -14.16 -7.25 -4.37
N ALA A 49 -15.28 -6.71 -3.89
CA ALA A 49 -16.39 -7.50 -3.36
C ALA A 49 -17.00 -8.42 -4.43
N ALA A 50 -17.23 -7.90 -5.64
CA ALA A 50 -17.72 -8.68 -6.77
C ALA A 50 -16.74 -9.78 -7.19
N LEU A 51 -15.44 -9.49 -7.25
CA LEU A 51 -14.40 -10.49 -7.52
C LEU A 51 -14.38 -11.59 -6.46
N ALA A 52 -14.46 -11.22 -5.18
CA ALA A 52 -14.51 -12.18 -4.07
C ALA A 52 -15.78 -13.05 -4.11
N ALA A 53 -16.93 -12.46 -4.44
CA ALA A 53 -18.18 -13.20 -4.61
C ALA A 53 -18.07 -14.23 -5.75
N ARG A 54 -17.53 -13.81 -6.90
CA ARG A 54 -17.30 -14.71 -8.04
C ARG A 54 -16.33 -15.84 -7.70
N ALA A 55 -15.25 -15.54 -6.99
CA ALA A 55 -14.30 -16.57 -6.55
C ALA A 55 -14.98 -17.60 -5.64
N ARG A 56 -15.79 -17.16 -4.68
CA ARG A 56 -16.58 -18.06 -3.81
C ARG A 56 -17.58 -18.90 -4.59
N GLN A 57 -18.25 -18.33 -5.58
CA GLN A 57 -19.18 -19.07 -6.44
C GLN A 57 -18.46 -20.21 -7.19
N ARG A 58 -17.33 -19.90 -7.84
CA ARG A 58 -16.54 -20.91 -8.57
C ARG A 58 -16.04 -22.03 -7.67
N ILE A 59 -15.66 -21.71 -6.42
CA ILE A 59 -15.31 -22.72 -5.41
C ILE A 59 -16.51 -23.63 -5.13
N ALA A 60 -17.70 -23.05 -4.91
CA ALA A 60 -18.92 -23.81 -4.63
C ALA A 60 -19.35 -24.70 -5.82
N GLU A 61 -19.10 -24.24 -7.05
CA GLU A 61 -19.37 -24.99 -8.29
C GLU A 61 -18.30 -26.05 -8.60
N GLY A 62 -17.22 -26.12 -7.82
CA GLY A 62 -16.11 -27.06 -8.07
C GLY A 62 -15.23 -26.66 -9.26
N GLU A 63 -15.35 -25.42 -9.76
CA GLU A 63 -14.58 -24.89 -10.89
C GLU A 63 -13.20 -24.33 -10.48
N VAL A 64 -12.61 -24.92 -9.45
CA VAL A 64 -11.28 -24.55 -8.94
C VAL A 64 -10.37 -25.77 -8.92
N LEU A 65 -9.10 -25.57 -9.25
CA LEU A 65 -8.10 -26.62 -9.14
C LEU A 65 -7.81 -26.89 -7.65
N PRO A 66 -7.45 -28.13 -7.28
CA PRO A 66 -6.88 -28.41 -5.97
C PRO A 66 -5.71 -27.47 -5.71
N TYR A 67 -5.57 -26.98 -4.48
CA TYR A 67 -4.43 -26.17 -4.09
C TYR A 67 -3.14 -27.02 -4.20
N ASP A 68 -2.26 -26.66 -5.12
CA ASP A 68 -0.89 -27.18 -5.20
C ASP A 68 0.08 -26.12 -4.66
N PRO A 69 0.83 -26.41 -3.57
CA PRO A 69 1.82 -25.47 -3.04
C PRO A 69 2.90 -25.04 -4.04
N SER A 70 3.13 -25.83 -5.11
CA SER A 70 4.08 -25.49 -6.17
C SER A 70 3.56 -24.41 -7.14
N ASP A 71 2.26 -24.09 -7.11
CA ASP A 71 1.65 -22.98 -7.86
C ASP A 71 1.82 -21.62 -7.16
N ALA A 72 2.37 -21.61 -5.94
CA ALA A 72 2.68 -20.36 -5.25
C ALA A 72 3.72 -19.56 -6.07
N PRO A 73 3.52 -18.23 -6.25
CA PRO A 73 4.53 -17.40 -6.90
C PRO A 73 5.85 -17.53 -6.14
N ARG A 74 6.93 -17.85 -6.86
CA ARG A 74 8.26 -17.95 -6.24
C ARG A 74 8.70 -16.56 -5.78
N GLU A 75 9.19 -16.50 -4.53
CA GLU A 75 9.81 -15.32 -3.93
C GLU A 75 11.07 -14.86 -4.69
#